data_AF-A0A1J4V3Y6-F1
#
_entry.id   AF-A0A1J4V3Y6-F1
#
_cell.length_a   1.000
_cell.length_b   1.000
_cell.length_c   1.000
_cell.angle_alpha   90.00
_cell.angle_beta   90.00
_cell.angle_gamma   90.00
#
_symmetry.space_group_name_H-M   'P 1'
#
loop_
_entity.id
_entity.type
_entity.pdbx_description
1 polymer ?
#
loop_
_entity_poly.entity_id
_entity_poly.type
_entity_poly.pdbx_seq_one_letter_code
_entity_poly.pdbx_strand_id
1 'polypeptide(L)' 'MIGKKKNMKDAPVLISEAEFLESYNKNMPKGFPHVTSALLEKFKEVHMPLFTHGDLWSLDQHRKKLIDWLPHNSDPAS' A
#
# COMPACT_ATOMS: atom_id res chain seq x y z
N MET A 1 -14.75 19.47 -11.25
CA MET A 1 -13.84 20.00 -10.21
C MET A 1 -13.74 18.96 -9.11
N ILE A 2 -12.63 18.23 -8.97
CA ILE A 2 -12.43 17.32 -7.82
C ILE A 2 -11.15 17.75 -7.10
N GLY A 3 -11.27 18.88 -6.41
CA GLY A 3 -10.31 19.25 -5.38
C GLY A 3 -10.63 18.45 -4.12
N LYS A 4 -10.15 17.21 -4.04
CA LYS A 4 -10.11 16.47 -2.78
C LYS A 4 -8.97 17.08 -1.94
N LYS A 5 -9.29 18.21 -1.28
CA LYS A 5 -8.50 18.78 -0.19
C LYS A 5 -8.45 17.73 0.93
N LYS A 6 -7.38 16.93 0.97
CA LYS A 6 -7.05 16.09 2.14
C LYS A 6 -6.66 17.05 3.26
N ASN A 7 -7.63 17.35 4.12
CA ASN A 7 -7.41 18.09 5.35
C ASN A 7 -6.52 17.24 6.25
N MET A 8 -5.38 17.81 6.58
CA MET A 8 -4.42 17.34 7.57
C MET A 8 -5.13 17.09 8.89
N LYS A 9 -5.04 15.85 9.36
CA LYS A 9 -5.08 15.50 10.78
C LYS A 9 -4.36 14.17 10.88
N ASP A 10 -3.41 14.13 11.79
CA ASP A 10 -2.28 13.20 11.96
C ASP A 10 -2.69 11.73 12.24
N ALA A 11 -3.88 11.33 11.82
CA ALA A 11 -4.39 9.98 11.89
C ALA A 11 -3.93 9.18 10.66
N PRO A 12 -3.57 7.90 10.84
CA PRO A 12 -3.28 7.01 9.72
C PRO A 12 -4.50 6.96 8.80
N VAL A 13 -4.30 7.32 7.53
CA VAL A 13 -5.34 7.21 6.50
C VAL A 13 -5.53 5.72 6.20
N LEU A 14 -6.55 5.15 6.82
CA LEU A 14 -7.02 3.78 6.60
C LEU A 14 -7.90 3.73 5.36
N ILE A 15 -7.50 2.94 4.38
CA ILE A 15 -8.20 2.77 3.10
C ILE A 15 -8.31 1.28 2.76
N SER A 16 -9.21 0.94 1.84
CA SER A 16 -9.31 -0.43 1.33
C SER A 16 -8.10 -0.82 0.49
N GLU A 17 -7.86 -2.12 0.31
CA GLU A 17 -6.79 -2.65 -0.53
C GLU A 17 -6.77 -2.05 -1.94
N ALA A 18 -7.93 -1.97 -2.60
CA ALA A 18 -8.04 -1.42 -3.96
C ALA A 18 -7.61 0.06 -4.02
N GLU A 19 -8.05 0.87 -3.05
CA GLU A 19 -7.66 2.28 -2.95
C GLU A 19 -6.16 2.43 -2.64
N PHE A 20 -5.61 1.52 -1.82
CA PHE A 20 -4.19 1.49 -1.49
C PHE A 20 -3.35 1.12 -2.71
N LEU A 21 -3.76 0.10 -3.45
CA LEU A 21 -3.12 -0.33 -4.70
C LEU A 21 -3.12 0.81 -5.74
N GLU A 22 -4.26 1.46 -5.95
CA GLU A 22 -4.35 2.57 -6.89
C GLU A 22 -3.50 3.75 -6.43
N SER A 23 -3.60 4.15 -5.15
CA SER A 23 -2.80 5.24 -4.58
C SER A 23 -1.30 4.94 -4.62
N TYR A 24 -0.91 3.70 -4.35
CA TYR A 24 0.48 3.27 -4.38
C TYR A 24 1.02 3.37 -5.80
N ASN A 25 0.41 2.66 -6.75
CA ASN A 25 0.87 2.64 -8.15
C ASN A 25 0.85 4.04 -8.79
N LYS A 26 -0.17 4.86 -8.50
CA LYS A 26 -0.28 6.24 -9.02
C LYS A 26 0.76 7.19 -8.44
N ASN A 27 1.26 6.92 -7.24
CA ASN A 27 2.23 7.78 -6.54
C ASN A 27 3.67 7.26 -6.61
N MET A 28 3.91 6.14 -7.32
CA MET A 28 5.24 5.60 -7.53
C MET A 28 5.98 6.27 -8.70
N PRO A 29 7.29 6.50 -8.58
CA PRO A 29 8.10 7.02 -9.67
C PRO A 29 8.24 5.96 -10.78
N LYS A 30 8.39 6.44 -12.02
CA LYS A 30 8.67 5.57 -13.18
C LYS A 30 9.94 4.75 -12.91
N GLY A 31 9.80 3.42 -12.87
CA GLY A 31 10.89 2.49 -12.60
C GLY A 31 10.69 1.63 -11.35
N PHE A 32 9.73 1.96 -10.48
CA PHE A 32 9.33 1.06 -9.39
C PHE A 32 8.35 -0.01 -9.89
N PRO A 33 8.47 -1.26 -9.40
CA PRO A 33 7.55 -2.32 -9.76
C PRO A 33 6.14 -1.98 -9.26
N HIS A 34 5.16 -2.17 -10.14
CA HIS A 34 3.76 -2.04 -9.75
C HIS A 34 3.38 -3.18 -8.82
N VAL A 35 2.65 -2.83 -7.77
CA VAL A 35 2.06 -3.81 -6.87
C VAL A 35 0.73 -4.28 -7.43
N THR A 36 0.54 -5.59 -7.43
CA THR A 36 -0.72 -6.26 -7.77
C THR A 36 -1.46 -6.67 -6.50
N SER A 37 -2.76 -6.93 -6.62
CA SER A 37 -3.56 -7.42 -5.48
C SER A 37 -2.99 -8.71 -4.88
N ALA A 38 -2.50 -9.63 -5.71
CA ALA A 38 -1.85 -10.85 -5.25
C ALA A 38 -0.61 -10.59 -4.37
N LEU A 39 0.15 -9.53 -4.65
CA LEU A 39 1.30 -9.15 -3.84
C LEU A 39 0.86 -8.47 -2.53
N LEU A 40 -0.24 -7.69 -2.57
CA LEU A 40 -0.85 -7.11 -1.37
C LEU A 40 -1.43 -8.18 -0.45
N GLU A 41 -2.09 -9.21 -0.99
CA GLU A 41 -2.54 -10.37 -0.21
C GLU A 41 -1.37 -11.06 0.48
N LYS A 42 -0.28 -11.38 -0.25
CA LYS A 42 0.92 -11.98 0.36
C LYS A 42 1.51 -11.07 1.44
N PHE A 43 1.61 -9.77 1.19
CA PHE A 43 2.09 -8.81 2.18
C PHE A 43 1.19 -8.83 3.42
N LYS A 44 -0.13 -8.87 3.22
CA LYS A 44 -1.12 -8.94 4.30
C LYS A 44 -0.98 -10.22 5.11
N GLU A 45 -0.78 -11.37 4.47
CA GLU A 45 -0.55 -12.63 5.16
C GLU A 45 0.75 -12.63 5.98
N VAL A 46 1.83 -12.08 5.41
CA VAL A 46 3.13 -11.98 6.12
C VAL A 46 3.08 -10.94 7.25
N HIS A 47 2.33 -9.85 7.05
CA HIS A 47 2.23 -8.74 7.98
C HIS A 47 0.84 -8.59 8.61
N MET A 48 0.10 -9.69 8.79
CA MET A 48 -1.16 -9.72 9.53
C MET A 48 -1.12 -8.93 10.85
N PRO A 49 -0.04 -8.94 11.66
CA PRO A 49 0.00 -8.13 12.88
C PRO A 49 0.01 -6.60 12.66
N LEU A 50 0.28 -6.10 11.45
CA LEU A 50 0.13 -4.67 11.12
C LEU A 50 -1.34 -4.27 10.91
N PHE A 51 -2.20 -5.25 10.61
CA PHE A 51 -3.63 -5.07 10.34
C PHE A 51 -4.43 -5.07 11.64
N THR A 52 -4.21 -4.06 12.49
CA THR A 52 -4.89 -3.92 13.78
C THR A 52 -6.36 -3.51 13.66
N HIS A 53 -6.75 -2.95 12.51
CA HIS A 53 -8.12 -2.52 12.19
C HIS A 53 -8.82 -3.47 11.19
N GLY A 54 -8.45 -4.74 11.18
CA GLY A 54 -8.95 -5.72 10.21
C GLY A 54 -8.37 -5.48 8.83
N ASP A 55 -9.19 -5.45 7.77
CA ASP A 55 -8.74 -5.37 6.37
C ASP A 55 -8.33 -3.98 5.87
N LEU A 56 -8.09 -3.04 6.79
CA LEU A 56 -7.81 -1.65 6.45
C LEU A 56 -6.30 -1.38 6.30
N TRP A 57 -5.95 -0.70 5.21
CA TRP A 57 -4.60 -0.35 4.86
C TRP A 57 -4.25 1.08 5.27
N SER A 58 -3.32 1.24 6.21
CA SER A 58 -2.63 2.49 6.51
C SER A 58 -1.70 2.93 5.38
N LEU A 59 -2.03 4.03 4.70
CA LEU A 59 -1.26 4.56 3.57
C LEU A 59 0.20 4.92 3.93
N ASP A 60 0.49 5.41 5.14
CA ASP A 60 1.87 5.72 5.54
C ASP A 60 2.64 4.47 6.00
N GLN A 61 2.10 3.74 6.99
CA GLN A 61 2.77 2.57 7.56
C GLN A 61 2.93 1.43 6.55
N HIS A 62 1.85 1.02 5.89
CA HIS A 62 1.93 -0.10 4.95
C HIS A 62 2.71 0.28 3.70
N ARG A 63 2.66 1.54 3.22
CA ARG A 63 3.48 1.94 2.07
C ARG A 63 4.97 1.85 2.39
N LYS A 64 5.42 2.37 3.54
CA LYS A 64 6.83 2.26 3.94
C LYS A 64 7.25 0.79 4.07
N LYS A 65 6.44 -0.02 4.73
CA LYS A 65 6.73 -1.46 4.90
C LYS A 65 6.68 -2.24 3.59
N LEU A 66 5.76 -1.91 2.69
CA LEU A 66 5.65 -2.56 1.40
C LEU A 66 6.84 -2.21 0.48
N ILE A 67 7.29 -0.95 0.49
CA ILE A 67 8.50 -0.54 -0.25
C ILE A 67 9.75 -1.27 0.27
N ASP A 68 9.87 -1.44 1.60
CA ASP A 68 10.94 -2.18 2.27
C ASP A 68 10.88 -3.70 1.96
N TRP A 69 9.66 -4.25 1.87
CA TRP A 69 9.43 -5.67 1.66
C TRP A 69 9.48 -6.12 0.19
N LEU A 70 9.04 -5.25 -0.72
CA LEU A 70 9.02 -5.46 -2.17
C LEU A 70 10.35 -5.95 -2.74
N PRO A 71 11.50 -5.29 -2.56
CA PRO A 71 12.75 -5.76 -3.18
C PRO A 71 13.16 -7.17 -2.73
N HIS A 72 12.62 -7.68 -1.61
CA HIS A 72 12.89 -9.03 -1.12
C HIS A 72 11.83 -10.05 -1.54
N ASN A 73 10.65 -9.61 -2.00
CA ASN A 73 9.50 -10.48 -2.34
C ASN A 73 8.85 -10.17 -3.70
N SER A 74 9.37 -9.19 -4.43
CA SER A 74 9.00 -8.87 -5.80
C SER A 74 9.67 -9.90 -6.67
N ASP A 75 8.95 -10.98 -6.92
CA ASP A 75 9.36 -12.04 -7.84
C ASP A 75 9.89 -11.44 -9.16
N PRO A 76 11.18 -11.62 -9.49
CA PRO A 76 11.76 -11.11 -10.71
C PRO A 76 11.53 -12.10 -11.85
N ALA A 77 10.29 -12.46 -12.20
CA ALA A 77 10.04 -13.32 -13.35
C ALA A 77 8.61 -13.23 -13.92
N SER A 78 8.41 -12.32 -14.88
CA SER A 78 7.73 -12.65 -16.16
C SER A 78 8.08 -11.63 -17.23
#